data_AF-A0A3D3WAR2-F1
#
_entry.id   AF-A0A3D3WAR2-F1
#
_cell.length_a   1.000
_cell.length_b   1.000
_cell.length_c   1.000
_cell.angle_alpha   90.00
_cell.angle_beta   90.00
_cell.angle_gamma   90.00
#
_symmetry.space_group_name_H-M   'P 1'
#
loop_
_entity.id
_entity.type
_entity.pdbx_description
1 polymer ?
#
loop_
_entity_poly.entity_id
_entity_poly.type
_entity_poly.pdbx_seq_one_letter_code
_entity_poly.pdbx_strand_id
1 'polypeptide(L)'
;MGGNLVYNQNNKKIAKKGGAFMEHIKKLSDMIDNISILDQYLQDPAKQDFALKLIKEGTCFVAVKKDQGYRFYPSRYIGFKDNSDDAYIKYNIEEGKDASPIISQILRHNPKASQDMETAYKVYCETLGFVANEKGNDGAEHKYWIIGLEE
;
A
#
# COMPACT_ATOMS: atom_id res chain seq x y z
N MET A 1 21.76 33.01 8.71
CA MET A 1 21.68 33.85 7.50
C MET A 1 21.22 32.95 6.37
N GLY A 2 19.92 32.88 6.10
CA GLY A 2 19.27 33.67 5.06
C GLY A 2 18.78 32.71 3.98
N GLY A 3 17.64 32.05 4.20
CA GLY A 3 17.07 31.13 3.22
C GLY A 3 16.69 31.87 1.95
N ASN A 4 17.14 31.39 0.79
CA ASN A 4 16.83 31.98 -0.51
C ASN A 4 15.31 31.98 -0.76
N LEU A 5 14.71 33.18 -0.75
CA LEU A 5 13.33 33.43 -1.10
C LEU A 5 13.21 33.51 -2.63
N VAL A 6 12.24 32.81 -3.21
CA VAL A 6 11.90 32.91 -4.63
C VAL A 6 10.59 33.69 -4.75
N TYR A 7 10.54 34.61 -5.70
CA TYR A 7 9.37 35.45 -5.99
C TYR A 7 8.85 35.15 -7.39
N ASN A 8 7.54 35.18 -7.59
CA ASN A 8 6.95 35.04 -8.93
C ASN A 8 6.89 36.39 -9.67
N GLN A 9 6.47 36.38 -10.94
CA GLN A 9 6.40 37.56 -11.82
C GLN A 9 5.49 38.69 -11.28
N ASN A 10 4.68 38.43 -10.26
CA ASN A 10 3.82 39.41 -9.58
C ASN A 10 4.32 39.77 -8.18
N ASN A 11 5.60 39.52 -7.89
CA ASN A 11 6.28 39.84 -6.62
C ASN A 11 5.62 39.22 -5.36
N LYS A 12 4.80 38.18 -5.53
CA LYS A 12 4.26 37.40 -4.41
C LYS A 12 5.31 36.40 -3.95
N LYS A 13 5.51 36.32 -2.63
CA LYS A 13 6.32 35.27 -1.99
C LYS A 13 5.73 33.92 -2.38
N ILE A 14 6.51 33.11 -3.11
CA ILE A 14 6.16 31.72 -3.36
C ILE A 14 7.07 30.86 -2.50
N ALA A 15 6.47 30.01 -1.67
CA ALA A 15 7.21 28.93 -1.07
C ALA A 15 7.81 28.11 -2.22
N LYS A 16 9.13 27.87 -2.17
CA LYS A 16 9.78 26.87 -3.01
C LYS A 16 8.97 25.59 -2.79
N LYS A 17 8.32 25.03 -3.82
CA LYS A 17 7.64 23.73 -3.71
C LYS A 17 8.71 22.72 -3.27
N GLY A 18 8.81 22.46 -1.97
CA GLY A 18 9.49 21.29 -1.44
C GLY A 18 8.83 20.08 -2.09
N GLY A 19 9.61 19.05 -2.42
CA GLY A 19 9.11 17.84 -3.05
C GLY A 19 7.83 17.37 -2.34
N ALA A 20 6.76 17.15 -3.10
CA ALA A 20 5.50 16.71 -2.54
C ALA A 20 5.72 15.34 -1.89
N PHE A 21 5.72 15.28 -0.56
CA PHE A 21 5.73 14.03 0.19
C PHE A 21 4.34 13.41 0.13
N MET A 22 4.24 12.10 -0.08
CA MET A 22 2.96 11.40 0.10
C MET A 22 2.55 11.43 1.58
N GLU A 23 1.27 11.72 1.82
CA GLU A 23 0.68 11.72 3.15
C GLU A 23 0.26 10.29 3.52
N HIS A 24 0.51 9.85 4.75
CA HIS A 24 -0.05 8.61 5.25
C HIS A 24 -1.59 8.71 5.39
N ILE A 25 -2.26 7.58 5.27
CA ILE A 25 -3.68 7.47 5.66
C ILE A 25 -3.87 7.88 7.13
N LYS A 26 -5.05 8.41 7.47
CA LYS A 26 -5.37 8.89 8.82
C LYS A 26 -6.44 8.08 9.53
N LYS A 27 -7.27 7.37 8.78
CA LYS A 27 -8.43 6.63 9.28
C LYS A 27 -8.70 5.39 8.45
N LEU A 28 -9.53 4.50 8.99
CA LEU A 28 -9.91 3.25 8.33
C LEU A 28 -10.57 3.47 6.96
N SER A 29 -11.39 4.52 6.80
CA SER A 29 -12.02 4.79 5.50
C SER A 29 -11.00 5.07 4.39
N ASP A 30 -9.90 5.77 4.70
CA ASP A 30 -8.85 6.03 3.71
C ASP A 30 -8.20 4.71 3.23
N MET A 31 -8.04 3.75 4.15
CA MET A 31 -7.54 2.42 3.83
C MET A 31 -8.54 1.64 2.97
N ILE A 32 -9.83 1.71 3.29
CA ILE A 32 -10.91 1.07 2.52
C ILE A 32 -10.99 1.64 1.10
N ASP A 33 -10.83 2.96 0.94
CA ASP A 33 -10.80 3.61 -0.37
C ASP A 33 -9.62 3.07 -1.22
N ASN A 34 -8.43 2.96 -0.62
CA ASN A 34 -7.25 2.38 -1.30
C ASN A 34 -7.43 0.89 -1.63
N ILE A 35 -8.07 0.12 -0.76
CA ILE A 35 -8.46 -1.28 -1.01
C ILE A 35 -9.35 -1.35 -2.25
N SER A 36 -10.37 -0.50 -2.33
CA SER A 36 -11.28 -0.44 -3.48
C SER A 36 -10.57 -0.06 -4.77
N ILE A 37 -9.59 0.84 -4.72
CA ILE A 37 -8.80 1.22 -5.90
C ILE A 37 -7.94 0.04 -6.37
N LEU A 38 -7.29 -0.69 -5.45
CA LEU A 38 -6.50 -1.85 -5.84
C LEU A 38 -7.37 -2.96 -6.45
N ASP A 39 -8.57 -3.19 -5.90
CA ASP A 39 -9.54 -4.12 -6.48
C ASP A 39 -9.94 -3.69 -7.90
N GLN A 40 -10.12 -2.39 -8.16
CA GLN A 40 -10.37 -1.88 -9.51
C GLN A 40 -9.16 -2.12 -10.43
N TYR A 41 -7.93 -1.90 -9.97
CA TYR A 41 -6.72 -2.14 -10.77
C TYR A 41 -6.54 -3.61 -11.14
N LEU A 42 -6.95 -4.54 -10.28
CA LEU A 42 -6.92 -5.97 -10.60
C LEU A 42 -7.88 -6.36 -11.72
N GLN A 43 -8.92 -5.55 -11.98
CA GLN A 43 -9.91 -5.76 -13.04
C GLN A 43 -9.63 -4.93 -14.30
N ASP A 44 -8.73 -3.95 -14.24
CA ASP A 44 -8.36 -3.09 -15.36
C ASP A 44 -7.13 -3.67 -16.10
N PRO A 45 -7.26 -4.15 -17.35
CA PRO A 45 -6.13 -4.71 -18.10
C PRO A 45 -4.94 -3.76 -18.22
N ALA A 46 -5.14 -2.44 -18.19
CA ALA A 46 -4.07 -1.45 -18.26
C ALA A 46 -3.28 -1.31 -16.94
N LYS A 47 -3.87 -1.70 -15.80
CA LYS A 47 -3.28 -1.55 -14.45
C LYS A 47 -3.05 -2.89 -13.74
N GLN A 48 -3.55 -3.99 -14.30
CA GLN A 48 -3.50 -5.31 -13.70
C GLN A 48 -2.07 -5.74 -13.38
N ASP A 49 -1.14 -5.63 -14.32
CA ASP A 49 0.26 -6.00 -14.11
C ASP A 49 0.90 -5.24 -12.94
N PHE A 50 0.56 -3.96 -12.79
CA PHE A 50 1.02 -3.14 -11.67
C PHE A 50 0.45 -3.66 -10.34
N ALA A 51 -0.86 -3.91 -10.27
CA ALA A 51 -1.49 -4.44 -9.06
C ALA A 51 -0.94 -5.82 -8.66
N LEU A 52 -0.78 -6.73 -9.63
CA LEU A 52 -0.19 -8.06 -9.40
C LEU A 52 1.24 -7.94 -8.87
N LYS A 53 2.04 -7.03 -9.42
CA LYS A 53 3.40 -6.75 -8.94
C LYS A 53 3.39 -6.30 -7.48
N LEU A 54 2.50 -5.37 -7.10
CA LEU A 54 2.39 -4.89 -5.73
C LEU A 54 2.10 -6.02 -4.73
N ILE A 55 1.18 -6.92 -5.10
CA ILE A 55 0.81 -8.07 -4.27
C ILE A 55 2.00 -9.02 -4.17
N LYS A 56 2.62 -9.38 -5.31
CA LYS A 56 3.73 -10.33 -5.37
C LYS A 56 4.96 -9.89 -4.58
N GLU A 57 5.28 -8.59 -4.59
CA GLU A 57 6.48 -8.04 -3.95
C GLU A 57 6.25 -7.58 -2.49
N GLY A 58 5.02 -7.63 -2.00
CA GLY A 58 4.67 -7.18 -0.66
C GLY A 58 5.25 -8.04 0.46
N THR A 59 5.57 -7.42 1.60
CA THR A 59 6.01 -8.11 2.83
C THR A 59 4.91 -8.13 3.89
N CYS A 60 4.29 -6.98 4.17
CA CYS A 60 3.19 -6.87 5.14
C CYS A 60 1.87 -6.62 4.41
N PHE A 61 0.83 -7.37 4.77
CA PHE A 61 -0.49 -7.33 4.12
C PHE A 61 -1.62 -7.11 5.12
N VAL A 62 -2.63 -6.36 4.70
CA VAL A 62 -3.95 -6.42 5.32
C VAL A 62 -4.73 -7.52 4.61
N ALA A 63 -5.07 -8.57 5.35
CA ALA A 63 -5.89 -9.69 4.92
C ALA A 63 -7.36 -9.40 5.26
N VAL A 64 -8.19 -9.25 4.23
CA VAL A 64 -9.62 -8.99 4.36
C VAL A 64 -10.38 -10.28 4.07
N LYS A 65 -11.21 -10.70 5.01
CA LYS A 65 -12.08 -11.87 4.81
C LYS A 65 -13.16 -11.55 3.77
N LYS A 66 -13.37 -12.45 2.82
CA LYS A 66 -14.40 -12.44 1.77
C LYS A 66 -15.06 -13.81 1.69
N ASP A 67 -16.16 -13.93 0.95
CA ASP A 67 -16.94 -15.17 0.85
C ASP A 67 -16.11 -16.38 0.40
N GLN A 68 -15.14 -16.15 -0.49
CA GLN A 68 -14.29 -17.20 -1.05
C GLN A 68 -12.92 -17.33 -0.36
N GLY A 69 -12.74 -16.72 0.82
CA GLY A 69 -11.48 -16.80 1.57
C GLY A 69 -10.95 -15.44 2.00
N TYR A 70 -9.69 -15.15 1.67
CA TYR A 70 -9.05 -13.88 2.01
C TYR A 70 -8.52 -13.18 0.76
N ARG A 71 -8.63 -11.86 0.75
CA ARG A 71 -7.90 -10.98 -0.17
C ARG A 71 -6.78 -10.29 0.57
N PHE A 72 -5.65 -10.10 -0.09
CA PHE A 72 -4.43 -9.58 0.52
C PHE A 72 -4.01 -8.27 -0.13
N TYR A 73 -3.90 -7.22 0.68
CA TYR A 73 -3.62 -5.86 0.24
C TYR A 73 -2.28 -5.39 0.81
N PRO A 74 -1.29 -5.04 -0.04
CA PRO A 74 0.05 -4.69 0.41
C PRO A 74 0.05 -3.37 1.17
N SER A 75 0.60 -3.38 2.38
CA SER A 75 0.69 -2.23 3.31
C SER A 75 1.22 -0.95 2.67
N ARG A 76 2.28 -1.06 1.85
CA ARG A 76 2.89 0.09 1.16
C ARG A 76 1.94 0.73 0.15
N TYR A 77 0.98 -0.01 -0.41
CA TYR A 77 -0.01 0.58 -1.29
C TYR A 77 -1.12 1.25 -0.48
N ILE A 78 -1.73 0.51 0.45
CA ILE A 78 -2.91 0.98 1.18
C ILE A 78 -2.61 2.01 2.28
N GLY A 79 -1.35 2.19 2.65
CA GLY A 79 -0.91 3.05 3.76
C GLY A 79 -0.70 4.52 3.44
N PHE A 80 -0.83 4.93 2.18
CA PHE A 80 -0.64 6.32 1.73
C PHE A 80 -1.88 6.83 1.01
N LYS A 81 -2.15 8.13 1.13
CA LYS A 81 -3.23 8.79 0.40
C LYS A 81 -2.85 9.02 -1.06
N ASP A 82 -3.87 9.12 -1.91
CA ASP A 82 -3.77 9.47 -3.32
C ASP A 82 -2.75 8.61 -4.09
N ASN A 83 -2.67 7.33 -3.73
CA ASN A 83 -1.67 6.43 -4.29
C ASN A 83 -2.09 5.98 -5.70
N SER A 84 -1.47 6.58 -6.72
CA SER A 84 -1.53 6.10 -8.10
C SER A 84 -0.30 5.24 -8.43
N ASP A 85 -0.32 4.60 -9.59
CA ASP A 85 0.86 3.95 -10.17
C ASP A 85 2.06 4.89 -10.29
N ASP A 86 1.84 6.11 -10.81
CA ASP A 86 2.88 7.14 -10.93
C ASP A 86 3.43 7.57 -9.57
N ALA A 87 2.54 7.75 -8.58
CA ALA A 87 2.93 8.12 -7.23
C ALA A 87 3.71 7.00 -6.56
N TYR A 88 3.28 5.74 -6.73
CA TYR A 88 3.95 4.59 -6.14
C TYR A 88 5.39 4.45 -6.63
N ILE A 89 5.63 4.53 -7.95
CA ILE A 89 6.98 4.41 -8.50
C ILE A 89 7.88 5.52 -7.93
N LYS A 90 7.41 6.76 -7.97
CA LYS A 90 8.22 7.92 -7.61
C LYS A 90 8.51 8.05 -6.11
N TYR A 91 7.57 7.70 -5.25
CA TYR A 91 7.69 8.01 -3.82
C TYR A 91 7.82 6.75 -2.96
N ASN A 92 7.14 5.66 -3.31
CA ASN A 92 7.15 4.45 -2.49
C ASN A 92 8.40 3.59 -2.71
N ILE A 93 8.92 3.55 -3.95
CA ILE A 93 10.18 2.84 -4.24
C ILE A 93 11.38 3.67 -3.80
N GLU A 94 11.41 4.97 -4.11
CA GLU A 94 12.60 5.81 -3.86
C GLU A 94 12.74 6.26 -2.40
N GLU A 95 11.64 6.57 -1.70
CA GLU A 95 11.73 7.05 -0.31
C GLU A 95 11.69 5.92 0.74
N GLY A 96 11.31 4.70 0.35
CA GLY A 96 11.37 3.51 1.21
C GLY A 96 10.56 3.61 2.52
N LYS A 97 9.53 4.45 2.57
CA LYS A 97 8.76 4.69 3.81
C LYS A 97 7.94 3.46 4.21
N ASP A 98 8.00 3.13 5.50
CA ASP A 98 7.21 2.06 6.09
C ASP A 98 5.85 2.59 6.57
N ALA A 99 4.77 2.06 5.99
CA ALA A 99 3.40 2.39 6.40
C ALA A 99 2.89 1.53 7.57
N SER A 100 3.63 0.49 7.98
CA SER A 100 3.21 -0.45 9.01
C SER A 100 2.85 0.23 10.34
N PRO A 101 3.59 1.24 10.85
CA PRO A 101 3.22 1.90 12.10
C PRO A 101 1.86 2.59 12.05
N ILE A 102 1.53 3.23 10.92
CA ILE A 102 0.25 3.92 10.73
C ILE A 102 -0.90 2.92 10.61
N ILE A 103 -0.70 1.85 9.83
CA ILE A 103 -1.70 0.79 9.69
C ILE A 103 -1.96 0.14 11.05
N SER A 104 -0.92 -0.19 11.82
CA SER A 104 -1.07 -0.74 13.17
C SER A 104 -1.80 0.22 14.12
N GLN A 105 -1.57 1.53 14.01
CA GLN A 105 -2.29 2.53 14.79
C GLN A 105 -3.78 2.55 14.45
N ILE A 106 -4.14 2.46 13.17
CA ILE A 106 -5.53 2.45 12.72
C ILE A 106 -6.22 1.15 13.14
N LEU A 107 -5.57 0.00 12.95
CA LEU A 107 -6.12 -1.32 13.25
C LEU A 107 -5.97 -1.74 14.72
N ARG A 108 -5.25 -0.96 15.54
CA ARG A 108 -5.01 -1.19 16.97
C ARG A 108 -4.26 -2.49 17.30
N HIS A 109 -3.58 -3.08 16.32
CA HIS A 109 -2.68 -4.22 16.52
C HIS A 109 -1.58 -4.26 15.46
N ASN A 110 -0.54 -5.05 15.73
CA ASN A 110 0.58 -5.25 14.81
C ASN A 110 0.36 -6.43 13.86
N PRO A 111 1.01 -6.43 12.68
CA PRO A 111 0.95 -7.56 11.76
C PRO A 111 1.78 -8.71 12.33
N LYS A 112 1.35 -9.95 12.07
CA LYS A 112 2.05 -11.15 12.56
C LYS A 112 2.22 -12.17 11.45
N ALA A 113 3.31 -12.92 11.49
CA ALA A 113 3.44 -14.12 10.67
C ALA A 113 2.39 -15.15 11.12
N SER A 114 1.80 -15.85 10.15
CA SER A 114 0.80 -16.88 10.40
C SER A 114 0.85 -17.90 9.26
N GLN A 115 1.01 -19.18 9.60
CA GLN A 115 1.07 -20.24 8.60
C GLN A 115 -0.24 -20.39 7.83
N ASP A 116 -1.38 -20.24 8.53
CA ASP A 116 -2.70 -20.30 7.90
C ASP A 116 -2.90 -19.16 6.90
N MET A 117 -2.45 -17.94 7.27
CA MET A 117 -2.53 -16.78 6.37
C MET A 117 -1.54 -16.88 5.22
N GLU A 118 -0.36 -17.46 5.44
CA GLU A 118 0.60 -17.73 4.37
C GLU A 118 0.02 -18.70 3.33
N THR A 119 -0.65 -19.77 3.77
CA THR A 119 -1.34 -20.69 2.88
C THR A 119 -2.47 -19.99 2.13
N ALA A 120 -3.28 -19.18 2.82
CA ALA A 120 -4.35 -18.42 2.18
C ALA A 120 -3.82 -17.38 1.17
N TYR A 121 -2.68 -16.75 1.46
CA TYR A 121 -2.02 -15.81 0.55
C TYR A 121 -1.55 -16.50 -0.73
N LYS A 122 -0.94 -17.69 -0.61
CA LYS A 122 -0.53 -18.48 -1.77
C LYS A 122 -1.71 -18.87 -2.66
N VAL A 123 -2.80 -19.33 -2.05
CA VAL A 123 -4.06 -19.62 -2.78
C VAL A 123 -4.59 -18.37 -3.48
N TYR A 124 -4.58 -17.22 -2.80
CA TYR A 124 -5.00 -15.95 -3.41
C TYR A 124 -4.15 -15.58 -4.63
N CYS A 125 -2.82 -15.65 -4.53
CA CYS A 125 -1.92 -15.42 -5.66
C CYS A 125 -2.21 -16.35 -6.83
N GLU A 126 -2.46 -17.64 -6.58
CA GLU A 126 -2.83 -18.61 -7.61
C GLU A 126 -4.15 -18.22 -8.30
N THR A 127 -5.15 -17.75 -7.54
CA THR A 127 -6.42 -17.25 -8.14
C THR A 127 -6.22 -16.00 -9.00
N LEU A 128 -5.17 -15.22 -8.74
CA LEU A 128 -4.75 -14.09 -9.55
C LEU A 128 -3.84 -14.49 -10.73
N GLY A 129 -3.55 -15.78 -10.89
CA GLY A 129 -2.80 -16.32 -12.03
C GLY A 129 -1.27 -16.30 -11.85
N PHE A 130 -0.75 -16.17 -10.64
CA PHE A 130 0.70 -16.22 -10.40
C PHE A 130 1.09 -16.97 -9.13
N VAL A 131 2.33 -17.45 -9.08
CA VAL A 131 2.90 -18.11 -7.90
C VAL A 131 3.49 -17.05 -6.97
N ALA A 132 3.08 -17.09 -5.70
CA ALA A 132 3.60 -16.20 -4.67
C ALA A 132 5.10 -16.40 -4.45
N ASN A 133 5.79 -15.32 -4.07
CA ASN A 133 7.16 -15.42 -3.57
C ASN A 133 7.17 -16.13 -2.21
N GLU A 134 8.27 -16.79 -1.84
CA GLU A 134 8.38 -17.42 -0.52
C GLU A 134 8.53 -16.40 0.62
N LYS A 135 9.05 -15.21 0.29
CA LYS A 135 9.34 -14.12 1.22
C LYS A 135 9.07 -12.78 0.53
N GLY A 136 8.92 -11.74 1.34
CA GLY A 136 8.86 -10.37 0.86
C GLY A 136 10.15 -9.95 0.15
N ASN A 137 10.10 -8.83 -0.57
CA ASN A 137 11.26 -8.35 -1.36
C ASN A 137 12.50 -8.00 -0.51
N ASP A 138 12.31 -7.79 0.79
CA ASP A 138 13.36 -7.58 1.79
C ASP A 138 13.91 -8.89 2.40
N GLY A 139 13.43 -10.05 1.93
CA GLY A 139 13.80 -11.36 2.45
C GLY A 139 13.14 -11.71 3.79
N ALA A 140 12.18 -10.91 4.26
CA ALA A 140 11.43 -11.18 5.49
C ALA A 140 10.21 -12.07 5.21
N GLU A 141 9.77 -12.79 6.25
CA GLU A 141 8.49 -13.52 6.21
C GLU A 141 7.33 -12.55 6.06
N HIS A 142 6.28 -13.00 5.36
CA HIS A 142 5.06 -12.22 5.25
C HIS A 142 4.37 -12.05 6.60
N LYS A 143 3.79 -10.88 6.82
CA LYS A 143 3.05 -10.57 8.05
C LYS A 143 1.69 -10.00 7.72
N TYR A 144 0.72 -10.33 8.56
CA TYR A 144 -0.69 -10.10 8.25
C TYR A 144 -1.37 -9.32 9.36
N TRP A 145 -2.11 -8.27 8.99
CA TRP A 145 -3.26 -7.82 9.77
C TRP A 145 -4.50 -8.54 9.27
N ILE A 146 -5.34 -9.07 10.15
CA ILE A 146 -6.58 -9.76 9.75
C ILE A 146 -7.76 -8.85 10.12
N ILE A 147 -8.58 -8.48 9.14
CA ILE A 147 -9.78 -7.69 9.37
C ILE A 147 -11.02 -8.39 8.80
N GLY A 148 -12.12 -8.34 9.56
CA GLY A 148 -13.45 -8.63 9.05
C GLY A 148 -14.11 -7.32 8.69
N LEU A 149 -14.22 -7.00 7.41
CA LEU A 149 -15.11 -5.95 6.95
C LEU A 149 -16.47 -6.62 6.75
N GLU A 150 -17.41 -6.37 7.65
CA GLU A 150 -18.82 -6.67 7.39
C GLU A 150 -19.29 -5.70 6.29
N GLU A 151 -19.83 -6.24 5.20
CA GLU A 151 -20.34 -5.45 4.06
C GLU A 151 -21.60 -4.66 4.40
#